data_AF-A0A920D0I4-F1
#
_entry.id   AF-A0A920D0I4-F1
#
_cell.length_a   1.000
_cell.length_b   1.000
_cell.length_c   1.000
_cell.angle_alpha   90.00
_cell.angle_beta   90.00
_cell.angle_gamma   90.00
#
_symmetry.space_group_name_H-M   'P 1'
#
loop_
_entity.id
_entity.type
_entity.pdbx_description
1 polymer ?
#
loop_
_entity_poly.entity_id
_entity_poly.type
_entity_poly.pdbx_seq_one_letter_code
_entity_poly.pdbx_strand_id
1 'polypeptide(L)'
;MHAYRMQQLIKERGKEEVINVRHRTSIYQTIDRLHRDKAIAIQGKKKNEGKPDLIIYEITDLGRDAVYSWMREMISTPAQEFLEFPAAVSFLALLTPEDVAMLFKKRVHALENMLTRLENELQTVASMGLPRLFSLETEYQRTVLAAELEWIHSIIADIQNEKLKWSMEELREIAQHIDNRSD
;
A
#
# COMPACT_ATOMS: atom_id res chain seq x y z
N MET A 1 16.94 14.94 14.42
CA MET A 1 15.67 14.39 14.95
C MET A 1 15.92 13.09 15.71
N HIS A 2 15.20 12.81 16.81
CA HIS A 2 15.28 11.51 17.49
C HIS A 2 14.20 10.54 17.00
N ALA A 3 14.44 9.23 17.16
CA ALA A 3 13.56 8.15 16.68
C ALA A 3 12.08 8.32 17.12
N TYR A 4 11.84 8.68 18.38
CA TYR A 4 10.46 8.90 18.86
C TYR A 4 9.71 10.01 18.10
N ARG A 5 10.37 11.12 17.74
CA ARG A 5 9.74 12.20 16.98
C ARG A 5 9.51 11.79 15.52
N MET A 6 10.41 10.98 14.94
CA MET A 6 10.20 10.40 13.62
C MET A 6 8.92 9.55 13.61
N GLN A 7 8.77 8.66 14.59
CA GLN A 7 7.56 7.85 14.74
C GLN A 7 6.30 8.71 14.90
N GLN A 8 6.36 9.73 15.76
CA GLN A 8 5.24 10.63 15.98
C GLN A 8 4.86 11.38 14.70
N LEU A 9 5.84 11.85 13.93
CA LEU A 9 5.60 12.55 12.66
C LEU A 9 5.04 11.65 11.57
N ILE A 10 5.45 10.37 11.50
CA ILE A 10 4.85 9.40 10.57
C ILE A 10 3.35 9.28 10.83
N LYS A 11 2.96 9.14 12.10
CA LYS A 11 1.56 9.05 12.51
C LYS A 11 0.81 10.37 12.33
N GLU A 12 1.34 11.49 12.81
CA GLU A 12 0.74 12.82 12.70
C GLU A 12 0.47 13.22 11.23
N ARG A 13 1.27 12.70 10.30
CA ARG A 13 1.14 12.97 8.86
C ARG A 13 0.38 11.88 8.10
N GLY A 14 -0.23 10.92 8.78
CA GLY A 14 -0.97 9.82 8.16
C GLY A 14 -0.14 8.89 7.29
N LYS A 15 1.21 8.94 7.38
CA LYS A 15 2.09 8.20 6.47
C LYS A 15 2.02 6.69 6.67
N GLU A 16 1.49 6.23 7.81
CA GLU A 16 1.18 4.83 8.06
C GLU A 16 0.18 4.20 7.07
N GLU A 17 -0.58 5.01 6.33
CA GLU A 17 -1.49 4.54 5.27
C GLU A 17 -0.76 4.15 3.97
N VAL A 18 0.46 4.66 3.75
CA VAL A 18 1.24 4.42 2.51
C VAL A 18 2.57 3.71 2.74
N ILE A 19 3.04 3.63 3.99
CA ILE A 19 4.25 2.88 4.35
C ILE A 19 3.98 1.96 5.53
N ASN A 20 4.46 0.72 5.41
CA ASN A 20 4.33 -0.27 6.47
C ASN A 20 5.29 0.05 7.63
N VAL A 21 4.80 0.77 8.64
CA VAL A 21 5.52 1.06 9.89
C VAL A 21 4.89 0.30 11.07
N ARG A 22 4.53 -0.97 10.86
CA ARG A 22 3.77 -1.78 11.83
C ARG A 22 4.49 -2.01 13.17
N HIS A 23 5.83 -1.93 13.23
CA HIS A 23 6.58 -2.25 14.45
C HIS A 23 7.59 -1.15 14.83
N ARG A 24 7.62 -0.77 16.12
CA ARG A 24 8.63 0.17 16.64
C ARG A 24 10.06 -0.25 16.31
N THR A 25 10.33 -1.56 16.33
CA THR A 25 11.63 -2.14 16.04
C THR A 25 12.08 -1.88 14.60
N SER A 26 11.16 -1.78 13.63
CA SER A 26 11.53 -1.54 12.22
C SER A 26 12.10 -0.13 12.02
N ILE A 27 11.64 0.85 12.80
CA ILE A 27 12.18 2.22 12.76
C ILE A 27 13.63 2.23 13.24
N TYR A 28 13.92 1.58 14.37
CA TYR A 28 15.28 1.52 14.89
C TYR A 28 16.23 0.77 13.95
N GLN A 29 15.80 -0.38 13.42
CA GLN A 29 16.59 -1.13 12.42
C GLN A 29 16.86 -0.30 11.16
N THR A 30 15.88 0.49 10.72
CA THR A 30 16.04 1.39 9.56
C THR A 30 17.01 2.52 9.87
N ILE A 31 16.93 3.13 11.05
CA ILE A 31 17.89 4.15 11.52
C ILE A 31 19.30 3.55 11.58
N ASP A 32 19.46 2.36 12.15
CA ASP A 32 20.76 1.68 12.24
C ASP A 32 21.34 1.41 10.86
N ARG A 33 20.51 0.95 9.92
CA ARG A 33 20.92 0.75 8.52
C ARG A 33 21.33 2.06 7.86
N LEU A 34 20.49 3.09 7.92
CA LEU A 34 20.79 4.41 7.34
C LEU A 34 22.07 5.01 7.93
N HIS A 35 22.33 4.79 9.22
CA HIS A 35 23.55 5.25 9.87
C HIS A 35 24.77 4.45 9.42
N ARG A 36 24.67 3.11 9.35
CA ARG A 36 25.74 2.25 8.79
C ARG A 36 26.08 2.62 7.35
N ASP A 37 25.06 2.93 6.54
CA ASP A 37 25.18 3.32 5.14
C ASP A 37 25.58 4.80 4.98
N LYS A 38 25.83 5.52 6.08
CA LYS A 38 26.22 6.94 6.14
C LYS A 38 25.19 7.92 5.53
N ALA A 39 23.95 7.49 5.33
CA ALA A 39 22.84 8.35 4.90
C ALA A 39 22.36 9.28 6.02
N ILE A 40 22.59 8.92 7.27
CA ILE A 40 22.38 9.78 8.44
C ILE A 40 23.60 9.73 9.36
N ALA A 41 23.80 10.78 10.17
CA ALA A 41 24.86 10.88 11.16
C ALA A 41 24.28 11.25 12.55
N ILE A 42 25.02 10.91 13.61
CA ILE A 42 24.69 11.38 14.97
C ILE A 42 25.14 12.82 15.11
N GLN A 43 24.18 13.74 15.24
CA GLN A 43 24.43 15.16 15.48
C GLN A 43 24.74 15.44 16.96
N GLY A 44 24.17 14.64 17.87
CA GLY A 44 24.40 14.79 19.30
C GLY A 44 23.42 14.00 20.17
N LYS A 45 23.43 14.33 21.46
CA LYS A 45 22.53 13.76 22.47
C LYS A 45 21.72 14.88 23.12
N LYS A 46 20.42 14.65 23.33
CA LYS A 46 19.54 15.53 24.07
C LYS A 46 19.20 14.88 25.41
N LYS A 47 19.43 15.60 26.51
CA LYS A 47 19.06 15.14 27.85
C LYS A 47 17.57 14.82 27.93
N ASN A 48 17.26 13.75 28.66
CA ASN A 48 15.92 13.22 28.86
C ASN A 48 15.74 12.95 30.35
N GLU A 49 15.07 13.85 31.08
CA GLU A 49 15.03 13.79 32.55
C GLU A 49 14.46 12.45 33.05
N GLY A 50 15.18 11.80 33.96
CA GLY A 50 14.81 10.50 34.53
C GLY A 50 14.90 9.31 33.56
N LYS A 51 15.47 9.49 32.36
CA LYS A 51 15.57 8.47 31.30
C LYS A 51 16.91 8.56 30.55
N PRO A 52 17.28 7.57 29.72
CA PRO A 52 18.46 7.68 28.86
C PRO A 52 18.35 8.85 27.87
N ASP A 53 19.48 9.50 27.61
CA ASP A 53 19.63 10.58 26.63
C ASP A 53 19.13 10.15 25.24
N LEU A 54 18.46 11.08 24.54
CA LEU A 54 17.95 10.86 23.19
C LEU A 54 19.05 11.15 22.16
N ILE A 55 19.33 10.18 21.29
CA ILE A 55 20.23 10.38 20.15
C ILE A 55 19.52 11.20 19.08
N ILE A 56 20.17 12.28 18.64
CA ILE A 56 19.70 13.16 17.58
C ILE A 56 20.44 12.82 16.30
N TYR A 57 19.68 12.41 15.28
CA TYR A 57 20.20 12.10 13.95
C TYR A 57 19.99 13.27 12.98
N GLU A 58 20.91 13.45 12.06
CA GLU A 58 20.81 14.41 10.96
C GLU A 58 21.08 13.71 9.62
N ILE A 59 20.37 14.13 8.58
CA ILE A 59 20.58 13.60 7.22
C ILE A 59 21.88 14.16 6.65
N THR A 60 22.70 13.29 6.06
CA THR A 60 23.95 13.68 5.39
C THR A 60 23.68 14.10 3.95
N ASP A 61 24.66 14.70 3.27
CA ASP A 61 24.55 14.99 1.83
C ASP A 61 24.36 13.71 1.01
N LEU A 62 25.05 12.63 1.38
CA LEU A 62 24.84 11.30 0.79
C LEU A 62 23.38 10.82 0.96
N GLY A 63 22.80 11.01 2.15
CA GLY A 63 21.41 10.68 2.41
C GLY A 63 20.42 11.53 1.60
N ARG A 64 20.73 12.81 1.39
CA ARG A 64 19.92 13.71 0.54
C ARG A 64 19.97 13.23 -0.92
N ASP A 65 21.16 12.97 -1.45
CA ASP A 65 21.31 12.52 -2.83
C ASP A 65 20.61 11.17 -3.04
N ALA A 66 20.73 10.25 -2.08
CA ALA A 66 20.08 8.96 -2.10
C ALA A 66 18.54 9.07 -2.18
N VAL A 67 17.90 9.93 -1.37
CA VAL A 67 16.44 10.09 -1.43
C VAL A 67 15.99 10.69 -2.76
N TYR A 68 16.73 11.66 -3.30
CA TYR A 68 16.38 12.23 -4.62
C TYR A 68 16.57 11.24 -5.76
N SER A 69 17.62 10.42 -5.73
CA SER A 69 17.82 9.34 -6.70
C SER A 69 16.68 8.33 -6.62
N TRP A 70 16.36 7.87 -5.41
CA TRP A 70 15.33 6.87 -5.18
C TRP A 70 13.93 7.37 -5.56
N MET A 71 13.59 8.61 -5.26
CA MET A 71 12.31 9.20 -5.70
C MET A 71 12.19 9.27 -7.22
N ARG A 72 13.27 9.60 -7.94
CA ARG A 72 13.26 9.61 -9.42
C ARG A 72 13.08 8.21 -9.98
N GLU A 73 13.76 7.23 -9.42
CA GLU A 73 13.63 5.84 -9.83
C GLU A 73 12.21 5.31 -9.59
N MET A 74 11.68 5.46 -8.37
CA MET A 74 10.35 5.00 -7.99
C MET A 74 9.22 5.60 -8.82
N ILE A 75 9.34 6.86 -9.25
CA ILE A 75 8.34 7.51 -10.11
C ILE A 75 8.50 7.09 -11.58
N SER A 76 9.72 6.87 -12.06
CA SER A 76 9.99 6.58 -13.48
C SER A 76 9.91 5.10 -13.84
N THR A 77 10.19 4.22 -12.89
CA THR A 77 10.33 2.78 -13.11
C THR A 77 9.36 2.03 -12.21
N PRO A 78 8.30 1.43 -12.77
CA PRO A 78 7.39 0.60 -12.00
C PRO A 78 8.14 -0.56 -11.34
N ALA A 79 7.95 -0.72 -10.04
CA ALA A 79 8.45 -1.89 -9.33
C ALA A 79 7.53 -3.09 -9.58
N GLN A 80 8.10 -4.30 -9.53
CA GLN A 80 7.28 -5.51 -9.45
C GLN A 80 6.70 -5.63 -8.04
N GLU A 81 5.40 -5.39 -7.92
CA GLU A 81 4.68 -5.50 -6.65
C GLU A 81 3.93 -6.83 -6.55
N PHE A 82 3.95 -7.43 -5.35
CA PHE A 82 3.26 -8.68 -5.04
C PHE A 82 2.07 -8.40 -4.12
N LEU A 83 1.05 -7.76 -4.68
CA LEU A 83 -0.15 -7.36 -3.94
C LEU A 83 -1.05 -8.57 -3.62
N GLU A 84 -1.59 -8.62 -2.39
CA GLU A 84 -2.40 -9.75 -1.90
C GLU A 84 -3.68 -9.97 -2.72
N PHE A 85 -4.37 -8.90 -3.12
CA PHE A 85 -5.64 -9.02 -3.85
C PHE A 85 -5.48 -9.57 -5.28
N PRO A 86 -4.57 -9.04 -6.13
CA PRO A 86 -4.24 -9.67 -7.42
C PRO A 86 -3.77 -11.13 -7.29
N ALA A 87 -3.01 -11.44 -6.24
CA ALA A 87 -2.65 -12.83 -5.95
C ALA A 87 -3.91 -13.68 -5.67
N ALA A 88 -4.83 -13.21 -4.82
CA ALA A 88 -6.10 -13.90 -4.57
C ALA A 88 -6.97 -14.05 -5.84
N VAL A 89 -7.01 -13.02 -6.71
CA VAL A 89 -7.70 -13.07 -8.01
C VAL A 89 -7.13 -14.18 -8.90
N SER A 90 -5.82 -14.41 -8.85
CA SER A 90 -5.15 -15.47 -9.60
C SER A 90 -5.54 -16.89 -9.14
N PHE A 91 -6.19 -17.02 -7.99
CA PHE A 91 -6.61 -18.29 -7.40
C PHE A 91 -8.13 -18.36 -7.12
N LEU A 92 -8.96 -17.54 -7.78
CA LEU A 92 -10.43 -17.56 -7.59
C LEU A 92 -11.04 -18.93 -7.86
N ALA A 93 -10.44 -19.71 -8.75
CA ALA A 93 -10.84 -21.08 -9.09
C ALA A 93 -10.86 -22.04 -7.89
N LEU A 94 -10.23 -21.68 -6.76
CA LEU A 94 -10.33 -22.45 -5.52
C LEU A 94 -11.70 -22.33 -4.81
N LEU A 95 -12.54 -21.38 -5.24
CA LEU A 95 -13.86 -21.09 -4.70
C LEU A 95 -14.94 -21.27 -5.78
N THR A 96 -16.19 -21.39 -5.37
CA THR A 96 -17.32 -21.37 -6.32
C THR A 96 -17.59 -19.94 -6.81
N PRO A 97 -18.21 -19.75 -7.99
CA PRO A 97 -18.65 -18.44 -8.45
C PRO A 97 -19.52 -17.71 -7.41
N GLU A 98 -20.42 -18.43 -6.74
CA GLU A 98 -21.31 -17.88 -5.72
C GLU A 98 -20.54 -17.35 -4.50
N ASP A 99 -19.54 -18.11 -4.02
CA ASP A 99 -18.68 -17.71 -2.92
C ASP A 99 -17.83 -16.49 -3.29
N VAL A 100 -17.28 -16.47 -4.51
CA VAL A 100 -16.55 -15.31 -5.03
C VAL A 100 -17.44 -14.07 -5.06
N ALA A 101 -18.64 -14.16 -5.62
CA ALA A 101 -19.57 -13.03 -5.68
C ALA A 101 -19.97 -12.53 -4.28
N MET A 102 -20.16 -13.42 -3.31
CA MET A 102 -20.44 -13.07 -1.92
C MET A 102 -19.27 -12.30 -1.27
N LEU A 103 -18.05 -12.82 -1.40
CA LEU A 103 -16.84 -12.20 -0.84
C LEU A 103 -16.53 -10.86 -1.51
N PHE A 104 -16.74 -10.77 -2.82
CA PHE A 104 -16.59 -9.55 -3.58
C PHE A 104 -17.58 -8.47 -3.13
N LYS A 105 -18.84 -8.82 -2.85
CA LYS A 105 -19.81 -7.86 -2.25
C LYS A 105 -19.35 -7.33 -0.89
N LYS A 106 -18.74 -8.18 -0.05
CA LYS A 106 -18.14 -7.73 1.22
C LYS A 106 -16.99 -6.74 0.97
N ARG A 107 -16.15 -7.03 -0.03
CA ARG A 107 -15.03 -6.15 -0.42
C ARG A 107 -15.52 -4.81 -0.98
N VAL A 108 -16.54 -4.81 -1.84
CA VAL A 108 -17.22 -3.61 -2.36
C VAL A 108 -17.57 -2.67 -1.22
N HIS A 109 -18.25 -3.17 -0.18
CA HIS A 109 -18.65 -2.34 0.95
C HIS A 109 -17.44 -1.74 1.70
N ALA A 110 -16.33 -2.48 1.82
CA ALA A 110 -15.11 -1.95 2.41
C ALA A 110 -14.48 -0.84 1.53
N LEU A 111 -14.43 -1.03 0.22
CA LEU A 111 -13.89 -0.07 -0.74
C LEU A 111 -14.73 1.22 -0.78
N GLU A 112 -16.06 1.14 -0.76
CA GLU A 112 -16.96 2.28 -0.71
C GLU A 112 -16.72 3.15 0.54
N ASN A 113 -16.53 2.50 1.70
CA ASN A 113 -16.20 3.20 2.95
C ASN A 113 -14.84 3.90 2.85
N MET A 114 -13.84 3.24 2.26
CA MET A 114 -12.52 3.84 2.03
C MET A 114 -12.58 5.03 1.06
N LEU A 115 -13.32 4.91 -0.04
CA LEU A 115 -13.51 5.99 -1.01
C LEU A 115 -14.19 7.19 -0.36
N THR A 116 -15.25 6.97 0.43
CA THR A 116 -15.94 8.03 1.18
C THR A 116 -14.97 8.77 2.12
N ARG A 117 -14.08 8.05 2.80
CA ARG A 117 -13.03 8.65 3.66
C ARG A 117 -12.10 9.56 2.85
N LEU A 118 -11.56 9.05 1.73
CA LEU A 118 -10.64 9.81 0.87
C LEU A 118 -11.32 11.04 0.25
N GLU A 119 -12.59 10.93 -0.11
CA GLU A 119 -13.35 12.07 -0.64
C GLU A 119 -13.52 13.17 0.41
N ASN A 120 -13.82 12.81 1.66
CA ASN A 120 -13.87 13.78 2.76
C ASN A 120 -12.51 14.45 3.03
N GLU A 121 -11.40 13.70 2.92
CA GLU A 121 -10.05 14.25 3.03
C GLU A 121 -9.75 15.26 1.91
N LEU A 122 -10.09 14.93 0.65
CA LEU A 122 -9.94 15.83 -0.49
C LEU A 122 -10.74 17.12 -0.31
N GLN A 123 -11.99 17.04 0.16
CA GLN A 123 -12.80 18.21 0.45
C GLN A 123 -12.20 19.07 1.57
N THR A 124 -11.65 18.43 2.61
CA THR A 124 -10.97 19.12 3.71
C THR A 124 -9.76 19.90 3.21
N VAL A 125 -8.87 19.28 2.43
CA VAL A 125 -7.69 19.95 1.86
C VAL A 125 -8.10 21.09 0.94
N ALA A 126 -9.13 20.90 0.09
CA ALA A 126 -9.64 21.93 -0.80
C ALA A 126 -10.19 23.14 -0.02
N SER A 127 -10.96 22.91 1.06
CA SER A 127 -11.50 23.99 1.90
C SER A 127 -10.43 24.78 2.66
N MET A 128 -9.26 24.19 2.90
CA MET A 128 -8.10 24.89 3.49
C MET A 128 -7.34 25.77 2.49
N GLY A 129 -7.70 25.73 1.20
CA GLY A 129 -7.02 26.50 0.14
C GLY A 129 -5.58 26.06 -0.11
N LEU A 130 -5.23 24.81 0.24
CA LEU A 130 -3.89 24.28 0.02
C LEU A 130 -3.65 23.97 -1.47
N PRO A 131 -2.41 24.11 -1.96
CA PRO A 131 -2.06 23.68 -3.32
C PRO A 131 -2.41 22.20 -3.58
N ARG A 132 -2.87 21.88 -4.81
CA ARG A 132 -3.19 20.51 -5.24
C ARG A 132 -2.06 19.50 -5.03
N LEU A 133 -0.80 19.96 -4.99
CA LEU A 133 0.34 19.11 -4.66
C LEU A 133 0.12 18.31 -3.36
N PHE A 134 -0.59 18.89 -2.38
CA PHE A 134 -0.89 18.24 -1.11
C PHE A 134 -2.06 17.24 -1.16
N SER A 135 -2.81 17.16 -2.28
CA SER A 135 -3.90 16.20 -2.49
C SER A 135 -3.55 15.07 -3.46
N LEU A 136 -2.44 15.15 -4.20
CA LEU A 136 -2.11 14.17 -5.27
C LEU A 136 -2.05 12.71 -4.78
N GLU A 137 -1.55 12.47 -3.57
CA GLU A 137 -1.50 11.14 -2.96
C GLU A 137 -2.92 10.57 -2.75
N THR A 138 -3.81 11.35 -2.13
CA THR A 138 -5.21 10.99 -1.90
C THR A 138 -5.98 10.85 -3.23
N GLU A 139 -5.69 11.70 -4.23
CA GLU A 139 -6.25 11.58 -5.58
C GLU A 139 -5.86 10.24 -6.23
N TYR A 140 -4.58 9.87 -6.17
CA TYR A 140 -4.09 8.60 -6.72
C TYR A 140 -4.75 7.40 -6.03
N GLN A 141 -4.79 7.38 -4.69
CA GLN A 141 -5.45 6.32 -3.92
C GLN A 141 -6.93 6.18 -4.31
N ARG A 142 -7.66 7.30 -4.39
CA ARG A 142 -9.06 7.30 -4.81
C ARG A 142 -9.21 6.70 -6.21
N THR A 143 -8.36 7.10 -7.16
CA THR A 143 -8.40 6.58 -8.53
C THR A 143 -8.20 5.06 -8.58
N VAL A 144 -7.21 4.53 -7.87
CA VAL A 144 -6.93 3.08 -7.84
C VAL A 144 -8.10 2.30 -7.21
N LEU A 145 -8.62 2.76 -6.07
CA LEU A 145 -9.73 2.08 -5.40
C LEU A 145 -11.03 2.12 -6.21
N ALA A 146 -11.29 3.24 -6.90
CA ALA A 146 -12.45 3.36 -7.78
C ALA A 146 -12.38 2.39 -8.97
N ALA A 147 -11.20 2.25 -9.59
CA ALA A 147 -10.99 1.30 -10.66
C ALA A 147 -11.15 -0.16 -10.19
N GLU A 148 -10.61 -0.49 -9.00
CA GLU A 148 -10.81 -1.82 -8.41
C GLU A 148 -12.30 -2.09 -8.13
N LEU A 149 -13.00 -1.12 -7.56
CA LEU A 149 -14.44 -1.21 -7.27
C LEU A 149 -15.27 -1.46 -8.54
N GLU A 150 -15.00 -0.68 -9.59
CA GLU A 150 -15.65 -0.84 -10.90
C GLU A 150 -15.43 -2.24 -11.48
N TRP A 151 -14.19 -2.73 -11.45
CA TRP A 151 -13.85 -4.07 -11.91
C TRP A 151 -14.56 -5.15 -11.10
N ILE A 152 -14.57 -5.05 -9.76
CA ILE A 152 -15.27 -6.02 -8.91
C ILE A 152 -16.77 -6.05 -9.21
N HIS A 153 -17.40 -4.89 -9.41
CA HIS A 153 -18.81 -4.83 -9.80
C HIS A 153 -19.06 -5.54 -11.13
N SER A 154 -18.18 -5.39 -12.11
CA SER A 154 -18.33 -6.09 -13.40
C SER A 154 -18.26 -7.60 -13.23
N ILE A 155 -17.31 -8.11 -12.43
CA ILE A 155 -17.18 -9.55 -12.17
C ILE A 155 -18.39 -10.11 -11.42
N ILE A 156 -18.90 -9.39 -10.41
CA ILE A 156 -20.14 -9.79 -9.72
C ILE A 156 -21.29 -9.89 -10.73
N ALA A 157 -21.44 -8.89 -11.60
CA ALA A 157 -22.50 -8.88 -12.61
C ALA A 157 -22.36 -10.02 -13.61
N ASP A 158 -21.15 -10.35 -14.05
CA ASP A 158 -20.92 -11.47 -14.96
C ASP A 158 -21.22 -12.83 -14.32
N ILE A 159 -20.90 -13.00 -13.03
CA ILE A 159 -21.28 -14.20 -12.28
C ILE A 159 -22.80 -14.30 -12.15
N GLN A 160 -23.47 -13.21 -11.73
CA GLN A 160 -24.92 -13.20 -11.53
C GLN A 160 -25.73 -13.42 -12.81
N ASN A 161 -25.18 -13.01 -13.95
CA ASN A 161 -25.80 -13.22 -15.27
C ASN A 161 -25.31 -14.51 -15.95
N GLU A 162 -24.62 -15.39 -15.21
CA GLU A 162 -24.05 -16.65 -15.71
C GLU A 162 -23.11 -16.52 -16.91
N LYS A 163 -22.57 -15.32 -17.16
CA LYS A 163 -21.56 -15.07 -18.20
C LYS A 163 -20.18 -15.54 -17.76
N LEU A 164 -19.93 -15.52 -16.45
CA LEU A 164 -18.72 -16.03 -15.84
C LEU A 164 -19.09 -17.12 -14.83
N LYS A 165 -18.78 -18.37 -15.17
CA LYS A 165 -19.05 -19.55 -14.37
C LYS A 165 -17.95 -20.58 -14.56
N TRP A 166 -17.76 -21.41 -13.56
CA TRP A 166 -16.82 -22.54 -13.60
C TRP A 166 -17.25 -23.59 -12.57
N SER A 167 -16.84 -24.83 -12.80
CA SER A 167 -16.90 -25.93 -11.85
C SER A 167 -15.52 -26.56 -11.67
N MET A 168 -15.31 -27.23 -10.52
CA MET A 168 -14.04 -27.92 -10.27
C MET A 168 -13.82 -29.07 -11.26
N GLU A 169 -14.90 -29.70 -11.73
CA GLU A 169 -14.86 -30.73 -12.76
C GLU A 169 -14.33 -30.17 -14.09
N GLU A 170 -14.94 -29.09 -14.62
CA GLU A 170 -14.49 -28.45 -15.87
C GLU A 170 -13.04 -27.97 -15.79
N LEU A 171 -12.64 -27.40 -14.66
CA LEU A 171 -11.27 -26.91 -14.46
C LEU A 171 -10.25 -28.07 -14.41
N ARG A 172 -10.60 -29.21 -13.82
CA ARG A 172 -9.74 -30.41 -13.83
C ARG A 172 -9.59 -30.97 -15.23
N GLU A 173 -10.66 -31.02 -16.01
CA GLU A 173 -10.61 -31.46 -17.41
C GLU A 173 -9.71 -30.55 -18.24
N ILE A 174 -9.83 -29.22 -18.09
CA ILE A 174 -8.96 -28.25 -18.76
C ILE A 174 -7.50 -28.47 -18.37
N ALA A 175 -7.20 -28.66 -17.09
CA ALA A 175 -5.83 -28.90 -16.62
C ALA A 175 -5.21 -30.15 -17.27
N GLN A 176 -5.94 -31.26 -17.31
CA GLN A 176 -5.49 -32.51 -17.96
C GLN A 176 -5.22 -32.33 -19.46
N HIS A 177 -6.03 -31.51 -20.15
CA HIS A 177 -5.83 -31.23 -21.58
C HIS A 177 -4.61 -30.35 -21.85
N ILE A 178 -4.24 -29.45 -20.93
CA ILE A 178 -3.06 -28.60 -21.05
C ILE A 178 -1.79 -29.43 -20.83
N ASP A 179 -1.79 -30.30 -19.83
CA ASP A 179 -0.65 -31.18 -19.53
C ASP A 179 -0.39 -32.15 -20.71
N ASN A 180 -1.44 -32.76 -21.27
CA ASN A 180 -1.33 -33.66 -22.42
C ASN A 180 -0.91 -32.98 -23.74
N ARG A 181 -0.94 -31.64 -23.83
CA ARG A 181 -0.45 -30.88 -25.00
C ARG A 181 1.00 -30.43 -24.85
N SER A 182 1.57 -30.59 -23.66
CA SER A 182 2.92 -30.18 -23.33
C SER A 182 3.92 -31.35 -23.44
N ASP A 183 3.43 -32.56 -23.70
CA ASP A 183 4.17 -33.78 -24.06
C ASP A 183 4.17 -34.01 -25.59
#